data_AF-A0A2E5G2Z2-F1
#
_entry.id   AF-A0A2E5G2Z2-F1
#
_cell.length_a   1.000
_cell.length_b   1.000
_cell.length_c   1.000
_cell.angle_alpha   90.00
_cell.angle_beta   90.00
_cell.angle_gamma   90.00
#
_symmetry.space_group_name_H-M   'P 1'
#
loop_
_entity.id
_entity.type
_entity.pdbx_description
1 polymer ?
#
loop_
_entity_poly.entity_id
_entity_poly.type
_entity_poly.pdbx_seq_one_letter_code
_entity_poly.pdbx_strand_id
1 'polypeptide(L)'
;MISLILMMACSTEVGLLGYTDKQQDTSTVVVVDSAEPSMEPSEPGAEPSSEPSGERLGISGYTHLHLRQVACPMCVGETQEIRINFAAEFHQPISDNHTEWIPEVGECTNSLTGINPSTIPTDVGSSLSVSNTSHNFMANQVGIGLFQTENIYEGQLQRDAPYQVQTEAGSYTFFSSHGFDFIEPYTMFYVDPSYAFAAPINRSGAAFSWAPTSVNSVFMVRIAAYSGDGTVFFGHATCVGEDNGFLLIPAEYLSMFPAGSLVAIHLARHKVELVETDIFNSYIETHMEWEVVGTGFLQ
;
A
#
# COMPACT_ATOMS: atom_id res chain seq x y z
N MET A 1 -36.75 -39.43 0.88
CA MET A 1 -36.16 -38.52 1.87
C MET A 1 -34.91 -37.94 1.22
N ILE A 2 -35.05 -36.78 0.57
CA ILE A 2 -33.98 -36.11 -0.17
C ILE A 2 -33.66 -34.85 0.64
N SER A 3 -32.50 -34.83 1.29
CA SER A 3 -31.99 -33.65 1.99
C SER A 3 -31.28 -32.76 0.99
N LEU A 4 -31.88 -31.58 0.76
CA LEU A 4 -31.32 -30.48 0.01
C LEU A 4 -30.40 -29.69 0.95
N ILE A 5 -29.08 -29.77 0.75
CA ILE A 5 -28.11 -28.92 1.46
C ILE A 5 -27.97 -27.63 0.66
N LEU A 6 -28.52 -26.56 1.23
CA LEU A 6 -28.36 -25.18 0.77
C LEU A 6 -26.98 -24.69 1.22
N MET A 7 -26.01 -24.66 0.30
CA MET A 7 -24.73 -23.96 0.53
C MET A 7 -24.96 -22.47 0.27
N MET A 8 -24.96 -21.66 1.33
CA MET A 8 -24.83 -20.21 1.22
C MET A 8 -23.39 -19.88 0.84
N ALA A 9 -23.19 -19.36 -0.37
CA ALA A 9 -21.95 -18.71 -0.76
C ALA A 9 -21.96 -17.29 -0.18
N CYS A 10 -21.05 -16.99 0.74
CA CYS A 10 -20.67 -15.61 1.04
C CYS A 10 -19.87 -15.09 -0.14
N SER A 11 -20.29 -13.95 -0.67
CA SER A 11 -19.59 -13.14 -1.66
C SER A 11 -18.23 -12.70 -1.13
N THR A 12 -17.16 -13.27 -1.66
CA THR A 12 -15.83 -12.65 -1.63
C THR A 12 -15.79 -11.61 -2.73
N GLU A 13 -15.51 -10.35 -2.38
CA GLU A 13 -15.32 -9.26 -3.33
C GLU A 13 -14.26 -9.65 -4.35
N VAL A 14 -14.63 -9.53 -5.61
CA VAL A 14 -13.75 -9.69 -6.76
C VAL A 14 -13.07 -8.34 -6.96
N GLY A 15 -11.75 -8.32 -7.19
CA GLY A 15 -10.99 -7.11 -7.53
C GLY A 15 -11.69 -6.29 -8.62
N LEU A 16 -11.43 -4.98 -8.66
CA LEU A 16 -12.04 -3.94 -9.51
C LEU A 16 -12.39 -4.44 -10.93
N LEU A 17 -13.53 -5.11 -11.09
CA LEU A 17 -14.00 -5.70 -12.33
C LEU A 17 -15.39 -5.13 -12.66
N GLY A 18 -15.40 -4.25 -13.67
CA GLY A 18 -16.54 -3.94 -14.53
C GLY A 18 -17.80 -3.38 -13.86
N TYR A 19 -17.83 -2.07 -13.57
CA TYR A 19 -19.09 -1.39 -13.26
C TYR A 19 -19.85 -1.01 -14.53
N THR A 20 -21.10 -1.46 -14.60
CA THR A 20 -22.15 -0.86 -15.43
C THR A 20 -23.02 0.02 -14.53
N ASP A 21 -23.29 1.25 -14.99
CA ASP A 21 -23.93 2.35 -14.26
C ASP A 21 -25.05 1.94 -13.29
N LYS A 22 -24.88 2.24 -12.00
CA LYS A 22 -26.00 2.40 -11.06
C LYS A 22 -25.80 3.58 -10.12
N GLN A 23 -26.89 4.33 -10.00
CA GLN A 23 -27.06 5.62 -9.36
C GLN A 23 -26.73 5.62 -7.86
N GLN A 24 -26.07 6.71 -7.47
CA GLN A 24 -25.69 7.09 -6.12
C GLN A 24 -26.89 7.69 -5.38
N ASP A 25 -27.21 7.19 -4.18
CA ASP A 25 -28.24 7.78 -3.31
C ASP A 25 -27.58 8.30 -2.02
N THR A 26 -27.86 9.56 -1.72
CA THR A 26 -27.24 10.37 -0.67
C THR A 26 -28.19 10.48 0.52
N SER A 27 -27.70 10.25 1.74
CA SER A 27 -28.33 10.86 2.92
C SER A 27 -27.32 11.14 4.01
N THR A 28 -27.15 12.43 4.27
CA THR A 28 -26.43 13.06 5.37
C THR A 28 -27.24 13.03 6.67
N VAL A 29 -26.56 12.98 7.82
CA VAL A 29 -27.13 13.39 9.12
C VAL A 29 -26.10 14.21 9.90
N VAL A 30 -26.56 15.35 10.43
CA VAL A 30 -25.80 16.38 11.15
C VAL A 30 -26.04 16.27 12.67
N VAL A 31 -24.92 16.30 13.41
CA VAL A 31 -24.58 16.80 14.77
C VAL A 31 -25.69 17.42 15.64
N VAL A 32 -25.72 17.10 16.97
CA VAL A 32 -25.78 18.08 18.09
C VAL A 32 -25.14 17.51 19.38
N ASP A 33 -24.36 18.38 20.02
CA ASP A 33 -23.52 18.35 21.22
C ASP A 33 -24.31 18.50 22.57
N SER A 34 -23.73 18.06 23.71
CA SER A 34 -24.16 18.46 25.06
C SER A 34 -23.16 18.10 26.19
N ALA A 35 -22.37 19.11 26.56
CA ALA A 35 -22.06 19.64 27.90
C ALA A 35 -21.39 18.80 29.02
N GLU A 36 -20.28 19.36 29.53
CA GLU A 36 -19.52 19.06 30.75
C GLU A 36 -20.29 19.34 32.07
N PRO A 37 -19.77 18.90 33.24
CA PRO A 37 -18.98 19.85 34.03
C PRO A 37 -17.78 19.30 34.83
N SER A 38 -16.74 20.14 34.88
CA SER A 38 -15.72 20.44 35.92
C SER A 38 -15.75 19.73 37.27
N MET A 39 -14.58 19.21 37.71
CA MET A 39 -14.02 19.36 39.06
C MET A 39 -12.47 19.36 39.02
N GLU A 40 -11.83 20.37 39.63
CA GLU A 40 -10.37 20.44 39.91
C GLU A 40 -10.04 19.90 41.34
N PRO A 41 -8.80 20.01 41.88
CA PRO A 41 -7.77 18.98 41.81
C PRO A 41 -7.32 18.50 43.21
N SER A 42 -6.67 17.34 43.30
CA SER A 42 -6.01 16.90 44.54
C SER A 42 -4.81 15.99 44.22
N GLU A 43 -3.60 16.53 44.33
CA GLU A 43 -2.36 15.76 44.56
C GLU A 43 -2.12 15.66 46.08
N PRO A 44 -1.48 14.58 46.58
CA PRO A 44 -0.01 14.56 46.60
C PRO A 44 0.64 13.18 46.35
N GLY A 45 1.73 13.22 45.57
CA GLY A 45 2.99 12.55 45.90
C GLY A 45 3.03 11.02 45.95
N ALA A 46 3.43 10.41 44.82
CA ALA A 46 4.28 9.23 44.81
C ALA A 46 4.99 9.15 43.45
N GLU A 47 6.26 9.54 43.40
CA GLU A 47 7.18 8.97 42.40
C GLU A 47 7.52 7.55 42.87
N PRO A 48 7.32 6.54 42.01
CA PRO A 48 8.26 5.45 41.97
C PRO A 48 8.77 5.24 40.55
N SER A 49 10.10 5.11 40.49
CA SER A 49 10.84 4.38 39.48
C SER A 49 10.89 5.02 38.10
N SER A 50 11.98 5.75 37.86
CA SER A 50 12.65 5.70 36.56
C SER A 50 13.01 4.23 36.27
N GLU A 51 12.06 3.46 35.75
CA GLU A 51 12.45 2.35 34.88
C GLU A 51 13.30 2.97 33.77
N PRO A 52 14.46 2.39 33.42
CA PRO A 52 15.03 2.75 32.14
C PRO A 52 14.00 2.28 31.12
N SER A 53 13.20 3.18 30.56
CA SER A 53 12.57 2.95 29.27
C SER A 53 13.75 2.70 28.34
N GLY A 54 14.17 1.44 28.22
CA GLY A 54 15.39 1.06 27.53
C GLY A 54 15.28 1.63 26.13
N GLU A 55 16.07 2.66 25.85
CA GLU A 55 16.03 3.37 24.59
C GLU A 55 16.14 2.34 23.47
N ARG A 56 15.13 2.29 22.60
CA ARG A 56 15.11 1.34 21.48
C ARG A 56 16.27 1.68 20.55
N LEU A 57 16.95 0.67 20.05
CA LEU A 57 18.24 0.83 19.36
C LEU A 57 18.14 1.35 17.92
N GLY A 58 16.94 1.69 17.44
CA GLY A 58 16.66 2.11 16.06
C GLY A 58 15.75 1.12 15.32
N ILE A 59 15.85 1.07 13.99
CA ILE A 59 15.12 0.15 13.11
C ILE A 59 16.02 -1.04 12.81
N SER A 60 15.59 -2.26 13.10
CA SER A 60 16.37 -3.49 12.85
C SER A 60 15.76 -4.40 11.79
N GLY A 61 14.65 -3.98 11.18
CA GLY A 61 14.09 -4.71 10.07
C GLY A 61 13.02 -3.94 9.33
N TYR A 62 12.69 -4.48 8.16
CA TYR A 62 11.71 -3.94 7.23
C TYR A 62 10.80 -5.06 6.76
N THR A 63 9.49 -4.89 6.86
CA THR A 63 8.48 -5.86 6.42
C THR A 63 7.58 -5.24 5.39
N HIS A 64 7.59 -5.79 4.18
CA HIS A 64 6.81 -5.30 3.05
C HIS A 64 5.79 -6.34 2.62
N LEU A 65 4.51 -5.99 2.68
CA LEU A 65 3.45 -6.75 2.05
C LEU A 65 2.93 -5.93 0.88
N HIS A 66 3.24 -6.38 -0.34
CA HIS A 66 2.87 -5.72 -1.58
C HIS A 66 1.80 -6.51 -2.30
N LEU A 67 0.64 -5.90 -2.49
CA LEU A 67 -0.38 -6.39 -3.40
C LEU A 67 -0.44 -5.47 -4.61
N ARG A 68 -0.24 -6.06 -5.79
CA ARG A 68 -0.27 -5.36 -7.07
C ARG A 68 -1.37 -5.95 -7.95
N GLN A 69 -2.26 -5.09 -8.43
CA GLN A 69 -3.31 -5.41 -9.40
C GLN A 69 -3.07 -4.64 -10.70
N VAL A 70 -3.05 -5.32 -11.84
CA VAL A 70 -2.73 -4.75 -13.16
C VAL A 70 -3.89 -5.01 -14.10
N ALA A 71 -4.59 -3.97 -14.54
CA ALA A 71 -5.79 -4.12 -15.36
C ALA A 71 -5.51 -4.81 -16.71
N CYS A 72 -4.44 -4.41 -17.40
CA CYS A 72 -4.02 -5.06 -18.65
C CYS A 72 -2.57 -5.57 -18.51
N PRO A 73 -2.35 -6.79 -18.02
CA PRO A 73 -0.99 -7.33 -17.82
C PRO A 73 -0.15 -7.31 -19.10
N MET A 74 -0.77 -7.69 -20.23
CA MET A 74 -0.12 -7.70 -21.55
C MET A 74 0.31 -6.30 -22.01
N CYS A 75 -0.37 -5.24 -21.57
CA CYS A 75 -0.04 -3.86 -21.95
C CYS A 75 1.22 -3.34 -21.25
N VAL A 76 1.56 -3.89 -20.09
CA VAL A 76 2.70 -3.46 -19.25
C VAL A 76 3.74 -4.55 -19.04
N GLY A 77 3.66 -5.66 -19.77
CA GLY A 77 4.64 -6.75 -19.73
C GLY A 77 4.55 -7.65 -18.50
N GLU A 78 3.39 -7.69 -17.84
CA GLU A 78 3.12 -8.54 -16.68
C GLU A 78 2.47 -9.86 -17.09
N THR A 79 2.74 -10.92 -16.32
CA THR A 79 2.24 -12.28 -16.61
C THR A 79 0.91 -12.59 -15.95
N GLN A 80 0.53 -11.82 -14.93
CA GLN A 80 -0.67 -12.03 -14.13
C GLN A 80 -1.29 -10.68 -13.71
N GLU A 81 -2.61 -10.70 -13.51
CA GLU A 81 -3.37 -9.52 -13.07
C GLU A 81 -3.04 -9.17 -11.62
N ILE A 82 -3.06 -10.14 -10.72
CA ILE A 82 -2.85 -9.93 -9.29
C ILE A 82 -1.57 -10.66 -8.86
N ARG A 83 -0.71 -9.96 -8.14
CA ARG A 83 0.46 -10.52 -7.47
C ARG A 83 0.48 -10.05 -6.02
N ILE A 84 0.77 -10.97 -5.10
CA ILE A 84 1.00 -10.65 -3.70
C ILE A 84 2.39 -11.13 -3.33
N ASN A 85 3.20 -10.24 -2.78
CA ASN A 85 4.54 -10.54 -2.30
C ASN A 85 4.64 -10.14 -0.83
N PHE A 86 5.19 -11.02 -0.01
CA PHE A 86 5.65 -10.69 1.31
C PHE A 86 7.18 -10.80 1.34
N ALA A 87 7.83 -9.73 1.81
CA ALA A 87 9.25 -9.68 2.07
C ALA A 87 9.52 -9.17 3.48
N ALA A 88 10.55 -9.70 4.13
CA ALA A 88 11.07 -9.16 5.36
C ALA A 88 12.60 -9.17 5.35
N GLU A 89 13.20 -8.07 5.79
CA GLU A 89 14.64 -7.91 6.01
C GLU A 89 14.91 -7.70 7.50
N PHE A 90 15.97 -8.31 8.02
CA PHE A 90 16.48 -8.11 9.37
C PHE A 90 17.97 -7.77 9.34
N HIS A 91 18.37 -6.80 10.13
CA HIS A 91 19.71 -6.25 10.17
C HIS A 91 20.05 -5.66 11.55
N GLN A 92 21.32 -5.30 11.76
CA GLN A 92 21.69 -4.50 12.92
C GLN A 92 20.92 -3.17 12.93
N PRO A 93 20.55 -2.62 14.10
CA PRO A 93 19.77 -1.40 14.18
C PRO A 93 20.40 -0.21 13.44
N ILE A 94 19.59 0.53 12.69
CA ILE A 94 19.94 1.77 11.97
C ILE A 94 19.00 2.91 12.37
N SER A 95 19.37 4.16 12.04
CA SER A 95 18.52 5.34 12.20
C SER A 95 17.65 5.65 10.99
N ASP A 96 18.01 5.12 9.82
CA ASP A 96 17.44 5.50 8.53
C ASP A 96 16.22 4.62 8.22
N ASN A 97 15.24 5.18 7.49
CA ASN A 97 14.02 4.45 7.12
C ASN A 97 14.18 3.73 5.77
N HIS A 98 13.45 2.64 5.56
CA HIS A 98 13.46 1.94 4.26
C HIS A 98 12.51 2.58 3.25
N THR A 99 11.56 3.39 3.71
CA THR A 99 10.56 4.08 2.87
C THR A 99 10.87 5.56 2.61
N GLU A 100 12.11 6.03 2.85
CA GLU A 100 12.54 7.42 2.57
C GLU A 100 12.40 7.83 1.11
N TRP A 101 12.25 6.88 0.20
CA TRP A 101 12.04 7.12 -1.22
C TRP A 101 10.62 7.61 -1.56
N ILE A 102 9.66 7.46 -0.65
CA ILE A 102 8.29 7.98 -0.80
C ILE A 102 8.35 9.51 -0.58
N PRO A 103 8.01 10.34 -1.59
CA PRO A 103 7.99 11.79 -1.42
C PRO A 103 7.08 12.25 -0.27
N GLU A 104 7.35 13.43 0.28
CA GLU A 104 6.52 13.97 1.34
C GLU A 104 5.09 14.26 0.85
N VAL A 105 4.13 14.23 1.77
CA VAL A 105 2.72 14.52 1.46
C VAL A 105 2.59 15.93 0.89
N GLY A 106 1.96 16.05 -0.28
CA GLY A 106 1.80 17.30 -1.01
C GLY A 106 2.90 17.57 -2.02
N GLU A 107 3.92 16.71 -2.12
CA GLU A 107 4.99 16.85 -3.09
C GLU A 107 4.72 16.10 -4.39
N CYS A 108 5.28 16.66 -5.46
CA CYS A 108 5.34 16.04 -6.77
C CYS A 108 6.78 16.08 -7.31
N THR A 109 7.20 15.01 -7.98
CA THR A 109 8.55 14.85 -8.53
C THR A 109 8.52 14.10 -9.86
N ASN A 110 9.51 14.41 -10.73
CA ASN A 110 9.82 13.61 -11.92
C ASN A 110 11.03 12.68 -11.71
N SER A 111 11.54 12.63 -10.49
CA SER A 111 12.70 11.84 -10.08
C SER A 111 12.38 11.15 -8.76
N LEU A 112 12.08 9.86 -8.84
CA LEU A 112 12.00 8.98 -7.67
C LEU A 112 13.38 8.31 -7.53
N THR A 113 14.17 8.77 -6.58
CA THR A 113 15.44 8.12 -6.23
C THR A 113 15.26 7.40 -4.92
N GLY A 114 15.17 6.06 -4.98
CA GLY A 114 15.19 5.23 -3.78
C GLY A 114 16.62 4.91 -3.39
N ILE A 115 16.99 5.28 -2.16
CA ILE A 115 18.22 4.81 -1.54
C ILE A 115 17.77 3.83 -0.47
N ASN A 116 18.10 2.54 -0.64
CA ASN A 116 17.95 1.60 0.45
C ASN A 116 19.03 1.94 1.49
N PRO A 117 18.69 1.94 2.79
CA PRO A 117 19.68 2.19 3.81
C PRO A 117 20.79 1.14 3.75
N SER A 118 22.01 1.53 4.15
CA SER A 118 23.11 0.56 4.24
C SER A 118 22.95 -0.26 5.50
N THR A 119 22.61 -1.54 5.36
CA THR A 119 22.34 -2.44 6.49
C THR A 119 23.47 -3.46 6.69
N ILE A 120 23.55 -4.02 7.91
CA ILE A 120 24.36 -5.21 8.22
C ILE A 120 23.37 -6.36 8.48
N PRO A 121 23.10 -7.23 7.49
CA PRO A 121 22.07 -8.26 7.61
C PRO A 121 22.33 -9.18 8.79
N THR A 122 21.26 -9.59 9.48
CA THR A 122 21.32 -10.47 10.64
C THR A 122 20.35 -11.63 10.47
N ASP A 123 20.84 -12.83 10.75
CA ASP A 123 20.03 -14.03 10.66
C ASP A 123 19.08 -14.14 11.87
N VAL A 124 17.82 -14.46 11.61
CA VAL A 124 16.75 -14.63 12.62
C VAL A 124 16.03 -15.97 12.48
N GLY A 125 16.63 -16.91 11.73
CA GLY A 125 16.11 -18.26 11.49
C GLY A 125 16.05 -18.60 10.02
N SER A 126 15.68 -19.84 9.73
CA SER A 126 15.61 -20.36 8.34
C SER A 126 14.32 -19.97 7.59
N SER A 127 13.26 -19.63 8.32
CA SER A 127 11.97 -19.20 7.77
C SER A 127 11.19 -18.38 8.80
N LEU A 128 10.24 -17.59 8.31
CA LEU A 128 9.28 -16.85 9.14
C LEU A 128 7.91 -17.50 9.04
N SER A 129 7.23 -17.61 10.17
CA SER A 129 5.81 -17.96 10.19
C SER A 129 4.99 -16.69 10.29
N VAL A 130 4.13 -16.42 9.30
CA VAL A 130 3.23 -15.28 9.28
C VAL A 130 1.81 -15.77 9.44
N SER A 131 1.12 -15.30 10.47
CA SER A 131 -0.14 -15.89 10.91
C SER A 131 -1.21 -14.87 11.24
N ASN A 132 -2.44 -15.21 10.87
CA ASN A 132 -3.68 -14.56 11.26
C ASN A 132 -4.71 -15.67 11.52
N THR A 133 -5.78 -15.34 12.24
CA THR A 133 -6.90 -16.20 12.61
C THR A 133 -7.36 -17.15 11.49
N SER A 134 -7.43 -16.70 10.24
CA SER A 134 -7.91 -17.52 9.12
C SER A 134 -6.92 -17.73 7.97
N HIS A 135 -5.72 -17.17 8.06
CA HIS A 135 -4.71 -17.27 6.99
C HIS A 135 -3.30 -17.29 7.56
N ASN A 136 -2.52 -18.28 7.14
CA ASN A 136 -1.15 -18.46 7.56
C ASN A 136 -0.29 -18.80 6.35
N PHE A 137 0.91 -18.25 6.29
CA PHE A 137 1.89 -18.56 5.26
C PHE A 137 3.30 -18.53 5.85
N MET A 138 4.25 -19.09 5.11
CA MET A 138 5.67 -19.08 5.48
C MET A 138 6.48 -18.31 4.45
N ALA A 139 7.45 -17.54 4.92
CA ALA A 139 8.45 -16.89 4.10
C ALA A 139 9.80 -17.55 4.34
N ASN A 140 10.45 -18.05 3.29
CA ASN A 140 11.73 -18.74 3.42
C ASN A 140 12.88 -17.75 3.28
N GLN A 141 14.00 -18.05 3.94
CA GLN A 141 15.21 -17.27 3.78
C GLN A 141 15.78 -17.44 2.37
N VAL A 142 16.02 -16.32 1.68
CA VAL A 142 16.63 -16.26 0.34
C VAL A 142 18.01 -15.61 0.34
N GLY A 143 18.37 -14.98 1.46
CA GLY A 143 19.68 -14.43 1.77
C GLY A 143 19.78 -14.21 3.28
N ILE A 144 20.97 -13.99 3.83
CA ILE A 144 21.12 -13.72 5.27
C ILE A 144 20.24 -12.53 5.63
N GLY A 145 19.35 -12.71 6.60
CA GLY A 145 18.39 -11.70 7.05
C GLY A 145 17.26 -11.37 6.06
N LEU A 146 17.19 -11.98 4.87
CA LEU A 146 16.17 -11.69 3.85
C LEU A 146 15.24 -12.88 3.65
N PHE A 147 13.94 -12.64 3.78
CA PHE A 147 12.88 -13.64 3.70
C PHE A 147 11.82 -13.19 2.70
N GLN A 148 11.38 -14.10 1.83
CA GLN A 148 10.42 -13.77 0.78
C GLN A 148 9.43 -14.91 0.51
N THR A 149 8.23 -14.54 0.07
CA THR A 149 7.26 -15.48 -0.52
C THR A 149 6.27 -14.75 -1.43
N GLU A 150 6.01 -15.33 -2.59
CA GLU A 150 4.93 -14.92 -3.50
C GLU A 150 3.75 -15.90 -3.47
N ASN A 151 3.80 -16.93 -2.61
CA ASN A 151 2.77 -17.97 -2.51
C ASN A 151 1.61 -17.52 -1.62
N ILE A 152 1.08 -16.34 -1.88
CA ILE A 152 -0.05 -15.74 -1.15
C ILE A 152 -1.20 -15.55 -2.14
N TYR A 153 -2.35 -16.15 -1.84
CA TYR A 153 -3.55 -16.03 -2.67
C TYR A 153 -4.43 -14.88 -2.17
N GLU A 154 -4.92 -14.05 -3.10
CA GLU A 154 -5.73 -12.87 -2.79
C GLU A 154 -6.98 -13.21 -1.97
N GLY A 155 -7.74 -14.23 -2.37
CA GLY A 155 -8.94 -14.66 -1.65
C GLY A 155 -8.68 -15.23 -0.24
N GLN A 156 -7.42 -15.42 0.16
CA GLN A 156 -7.04 -15.84 1.51
C GLN A 156 -6.51 -14.67 2.35
N LEU A 157 -6.09 -13.58 1.72
CA LEU A 157 -5.57 -12.41 2.43
C LEU A 157 -6.71 -11.72 3.17
N GLN A 158 -6.59 -11.64 4.50
CA GLN A 158 -7.51 -10.89 5.32
C GLN A 158 -7.10 -9.43 5.28
N ARG A 159 -7.99 -8.57 4.77
CA ARG A 159 -7.81 -7.11 4.72
C ARG A 159 -8.14 -6.51 6.08
N ASP A 160 -7.52 -5.38 6.40
CA ASP A 160 -7.67 -4.67 7.68
C ASP A 160 -7.56 -5.61 8.90
N ALA A 161 -6.52 -6.46 8.90
CA ALA A 161 -6.37 -7.47 9.92
C ALA A 161 -4.91 -7.59 10.41
N PRO A 162 -4.70 -7.92 11.70
CA PRO A 162 -3.37 -8.10 12.25
C PRO A 162 -2.76 -9.43 11.79
N TYR A 163 -1.52 -9.36 11.33
CA TYR A 163 -0.69 -10.52 11.03
C TYR A 163 0.51 -10.55 11.98
N GLN A 164 0.64 -11.64 12.74
CA GLN A 164 1.79 -11.87 13.59
C GLN A 164 2.89 -12.56 12.79
N VAL A 165 4.07 -11.96 12.80
CA VAL A 165 5.30 -12.55 12.26
C VAL A 165 6.09 -13.14 13.42
N GLN A 166 6.39 -14.44 13.33
CA GLN A 166 7.18 -15.17 14.31
C GLN A 166 8.54 -15.58 13.71
N THR A 167 9.61 -15.28 14.43
CA THR A 167 11.00 -15.63 14.12
C THR A 167 11.62 -16.39 15.30
N GLU A 168 12.85 -16.87 15.16
CA GLU A 168 13.60 -17.45 16.29
C GLU A 168 14.09 -16.38 17.28
N ALA A 169 14.24 -15.13 16.82
CA ALA A 169 14.71 -14.00 17.62
C ALA A 169 13.59 -13.26 18.36
N GLY A 170 12.34 -13.44 17.95
CA GLY A 170 11.17 -12.78 18.57
C GLY A 170 9.96 -12.74 17.65
N SER A 171 9.03 -11.82 17.94
CA SER A 171 7.84 -11.63 17.12
C SER A 171 7.44 -10.16 17.06
N TYR A 172 6.63 -9.82 16.07
CA TYR A 172 5.98 -8.52 15.92
C TYR A 172 4.68 -8.69 15.13
N THR A 173 3.84 -7.67 15.12
CA THR A 173 2.55 -7.70 14.42
C THR A 173 2.46 -6.50 13.48
N PHE A 174 2.09 -6.73 12.23
CA PHE A 174 1.72 -5.67 11.29
C PHE A 174 0.23 -5.76 10.96
N PHE A 175 -0.35 -4.67 10.45
CA PHE A 175 -1.75 -4.62 10.10
C PHE A 175 -1.91 -4.51 8.58
N SER A 176 -2.57 -5.48 7.93
CA SER A 176 -2.78 -5.44 6.49
C SER A 176 -3.66 -4.25 6.06
N SER A 177 -3.51 -3.81 4.81
CA SER A 177 -4.36 -2.78 4.21
C SER A 177 -5.54 -3.40 3.46
N HIS A 178 -6.66 -2.68 3.38
CA HIS A 178 -7.70 -2.93 2.39
C HIS A 178 -7.36 -2.30 1.02
N GLY A 179 -8.08 -2.76 0.00
CA GLY A 179 -7.96 -2.29 -1.38
C GLY A 179 -8.89 -1.14 -1.71
N PHE A 180 -9.37 -1.11 -2.95
CA PHE A 180 -10.23 -0.04 -3.48
C PHE A 180 -11.53 -0.64 -3.99
N ASP A 181 -12.63 0.04 -3.70
CA ASP A 181 -13.96 -0.27 -4.23
C ASP A 181 -14.15 0.40 -5.59
N PHE A 182 -13.63 1.63 -5.74
CA PHE A 182 -13.57 2.32 -7.01
C PHE A 182 -12.32 3.20 -7.12
N ILE A 183 -11.91 3.44 -8.36
CA ILE A 183 -10.90 4.43 -8.74
C ILE A 183 -11.36 5.09 -10.05
N GLU A 184 -11.17 6.41 -10.16
CA GLU A 184 -11.43 7.21 -11.35
C GLU A 184 -10.14 7.85 -11.88
N PRO A 185 -9.98 7.98 -13.21
CA PRO A 185 -10.94 7.61 -14.25
C PRO A 185 -11.02 6.09 -14.49
N TYR A 186 -12.20 5.48 -14.37
CA TYR A 186 -12.35 4.02 -14.44
C TYR A 186 -11.89 3.41 -15.77
N THR A 187 -11.91 4.20 -16.83
CA THR A 187 -11.45 3.81 -18.18
C THR A 187 -9.98 3.37 -18.21
N MET A 188 -9.21 3.67 -17.17
CA MET A 188 -7.84 3.20 -17.06
C MET A 188 -7.73 1.71 -16.75
N PHE A 189 -8.83 1.08 -16.30
CA PHE A 189 -8.89 -0.33 -15.95
C PHE A 189 -9.47 -1.21 -17.06
N TYR A 190 -9.47 -0.72 -18.30
CA TYR A 190 -9.82 -1.55 -19.44
C TYR A 190 -8.77 -2.66 -19.64
N VAL A 191 -9.25 -3.91 -19.62
CA VAL A 191 -8.41 -5.10 -19.55
C VAL A 191 -7.95 -5.63 -20.92
N ASP A 192 -8.63 -5.23 -22.00
CA ASP A 192 -8.35 -5.70 -23.35
C ASP A 192 -7.29 -4.80 -24.02
N PRO A 193 -6.16 -5.36 -24.47
CA PRO A 193 -5.09 -4.59 -25.10
C PRO A 193 -5.53 -3.72 -26.30
N SER A 194 -6.60 -4.11 -27.01
CA SER A 194 -7.08 -3.38 -28.19
C SER A 194 -7.69 -2.00 -27.86
N TYR A 195 -8.09 -1.77 -26.61
CA TYR A 195 -8.66 -0.49 -26.16
C TYR A 195 -8.26 -0.10 -24.73
N ALA A 196 -7.25 -0.75 -24.13
CA ALA A 196 -6.80 -0.47 -22.76
C ALA A 196 -6.35 0.98 -22.53
N PHE A 197 -5.76 1.62 -23.54
CA PHE A 197 -5.28 3.00 -23.47
C PHE A 197 -6.40 4.01 -23.78
N ALA A 198 -7.49 3.96 -23.02
CA ALA A 198 -8.68 4.80 -23.23
C ALA A 198 -8.80 5.96 -22.24
N ALA A 199 -8.10 5.93 -21.11
CA ALA A 199 -8.18 6.99 -20.10
C ALA A 199 -7.49 8.28 -20.59
N PRO A 200 -8.23 9.39 -20.72
CA PRO A 200 -7.64 10.67 -21.11
C PRO A 200 -6.94 11.32 -19.91
N ILE A 201 -5.62 11.45 -19.99
CA ILE A 201 -4.81 12.16 -18.99
C ILE A 201 -4.47 13.53 -19.55
N ASN A 202 -5.07 14.58 -18.99
CA ASN A 202 -4.88 15.92 -19.48
C ASN A 202 -3.52 16.48 -19.05
N ARG A 203 -2.73 16.96 -20.01
CA ARG A 203 -1.42 17.57 -19.77
C ARG A 203 -1.51 18.90 -19.00
N SER A 204 -2.69 19.52 -18.95
CA SER A 204 -2.95 20.69 -18.10
C SER A 204 -3.26 20.31 -16.63
N GLY A 205 -3.15 19.03 -16.27
CA GLY A 205 -3.38 18.50 -14.93
C GLY A 205 -4.35 17.32 -14.97
N ALA A 206 -4.05 16.29 -14.19
CA ALA A 206 -4.82 15.05 -14.16
C ALA A 206 -5.27 14.72 -12.74
N ALA A 207 -6.57 14.52 -12.57
CA ALA A 207 -7.17 14.22 -11.28
C ALA A 207 -7.50 12.73 -11.17
N PHE A 208 -7.25 12.18 -10.00
CA PHE A 208 -7.56 10.82 -9.62
C PHE A 208 -8.39 10.83 -8.35
N SER A 209 -9.41 9.98 -8.27
CA SER A 209 -10.19 9.80 -7.05
C SER A 209 -10.43 8.34 -6.78
N TRP A 210 -10.56 7.97 -5.51
CA TRP A 210 -10.72 6.58 -5.08
C TRP A 210 -11.50 6.50 -3.78
N ALA A 211 -12.03 5.31 -3.49
CA ALA A 211 -12.55 4.97 -2.17
C ALA A 211 -12.48 3.44 -1.95
N PRO A 212 -12.58 2.98 -0.69
CA PRO A 212 -12.54 3.76 0.55
C PRO A 212 -11.16 4.38 0.78
N THR A 213 -11.08 5.34 1.71
CA THR A 213 -9.84 5.99 2.14
C THR A 213 -9.29 5.31 3.39
N SER A 214 -7.97 5.39 3.61
CA SER A 214 -7.32 4.85 4.80
C SER A 214 -6.70 5.96 5.64
N VAL A 215 -6.95 5.96 6.95
CA VAL A 215 -6.25 6.86 7.88
C VAL A 215 -4.80 6.42 8.05
N ASN A 216 -3.92 7.38 8.36
CA ASN A 216 -2.48 7.12 8.56
C ASN A 216 -1.82 6.40 7.37
N SER A 217 -2.30 6.68 6.15
CA SER A 217 -1.77 6.16 4.91
C SER A 217 -1.53 7.31 3.95
N VAL A 218 -0.53 7.17 3.10
CA VAL A 218 -0.28 8.10 2.00
C VAL A 218 -0.68 7.45 0.69
N PHE A 219 -1.10 8.27 -0.26
CA PHE A 219 -1.50 7.83 -1.57
C PHE A 219 -0.59 8.43 -2.63
N MET A 220 0.04 7.57 -3.41
CA MET A 220 0.95 7.93 -4.48
C MET A 220 0.30 7.66 -5.83
N VAL A 221 0.31 8.67 -6.71
CA VAL A 221 0.00 8.47 -8.13
C VAL A 221 1.25 8.70 -8.94
N ARG A 222 1.65 7.70 -9.73
CA ARG A 222 2.75 7.78 -10.68
C ARG A 222 2.26 7.52 -12.10
N ILE A 223 2.52 8.48 -12.99
CA ILE A 223 2.27 8.37 -14.43
C ILE A 223 3.61 8.17 -15.12
N ALA A 224 3.85 6.97 -15.64
CA ALA A 224 4.99 6.66 -16.49
C ALA A 224 4.60 6.88 -17.96
N ALA A 225 5.29 7.77 -18.65
CA ALA A 225 4.98 8.18 -20.02
C ALA A 225 5.92 7.54 -21.04
N TYR A 226 5.31 7.08 -22.14
CA TYR A 226 5.99 6.42 -23.25
C TYR A 226 5.65 7.12 -24.57
N SER A 227 6.39 6.79 -25.63
CA SER A 227 6.00 7.13 -26.99
C SER A 227 4.65 6.51 -27.36
N GLY A 228 3.99 7.05 -28.38
CA GLY A 228 2.67 6.58 -28.83
C GLY A 228 2.63 5.12 -29.32
N ASP A 229 3.79 4.54 -29.60
CA ASP A 229 3.99 3.12 -29.94
C ASP A 229 4.52 2.29 -28.76
N GLY A 230 4.72 2.89 -27.58
CA GLY A 230 5.20 2.24 -26.35
C GLY A 230 6.69 1.88 -26.34
N THR A 231 7.47 2.22 -27.37
CA THR A 231 8.86 1.75 -27.51
C THR A 231 9.89 2.57 -26.73
N VAL A 232 9.59 3.84 -26.44
CA VAL A 232 10.51 4.78 -25.77
C VAL A 232 9.89 5.25 -24.47
N PHE A 233 10.62 5.12 -23.37
CA PHE A 233 10.25 5.71 -22.08
C PHE A 233 10.71 7.18 -22.03
N PHE A 234 9.79 8.10 -21.75
CA PHE A 234 10.09 9.53 -21.63
C PHE A 234 10.41 9.96 -20.21
N GLY A 235 9.93 9.22 -19.21
CA GLY A 235 10.04 9.57 -17.79
C GLY A 235 8.71 9.35 -17.08
N HIS A 236 8.64 9.83 -15.84
CA HIS A 236 7.45 9.71 -15.03
C HIS A 236 7.18 11.00 -14.25
N ALA A 237 5.92 11.21 -13.91
CA ALA A 237 5.48 12.17 -12.91
C ALA A 237 4.93 11.40 -11.71
N THR A 238 5.32 11.78 -10.50
CA THR A 238 4.82 11.17 -9.26
C THR A 238 4.37 12.25 -8.30
N CYS A 239 3.18 12.12 -7.75
CA CYS A 239 2.69 12.96 -6.67
C CYS A 239 2.26 12.09 -5.49
N VAL A 240 2.46 12.60 -4.28
CA VAL A 240 2.01 11.97 -3.04
C VAL A 240 1.07 12.91 -2.32
N GLY A 241 -0.02 12.37 -1.78
CA GLY A 241 -0.93 13.08 -0.90
C GLY A 241 -1.37 12.20 0.27
N GLU A 242 -2.16 12.78 1.16
CA GLU A 242 -2.89 11.99 2.14
C GLU A 242 -3.86 11.05 1.43
N ASP A 243 -4.09 9.86 1.97
CA ASP A 243 -5.15 9.00 1.49
C ASP A 243 -6.53 9.55 1.90
N ASN A 244 -6.99 10.57 1.17
CA ASN A 244 -8.25 11.29 1.39
C ASN A 244 -9.26 11.13 0.23
N GLY A 245 -8.94 10.25 -0.73
CA GLY A 245 -9.82 9.90 -1.85
C GLY A 245 -9.65 10.79 -3.08
N PHE A 246 -8.70 11.72 -3.10
CA PHE A 246 -8.44 12.58 -4.25
C PHE A 246 -6.98 13.04 -4.36
N LEU A 247 -6.43 13.01 -5.57
CA LEU A 247 -5.11 13.58 -5.87
C LEU A 247 -5.09 14.22 -7.25
N LEU A 248 -4.49 15.41 -7.35
CA LEU A 248 -4.25 16.11 -8.61
C LEU A 248 -2.76 16.11 -8.93
N ILE A 249 -2.40 15.62 -10.11
CA ILE A 249 -1.06 15.82 -10.68
C ILE A 249 -1.05 17.17 -11.43
N PRO A 250 -0.23 18.16 -11.03
CA PRO A 250 -0.19 19.46 -11.67
C PRO A 250 0.34 19.43 -13.11
N ALA A 251 -0.07 20.42 -13.90
CA ALA A 251 0.30 20.55 -15.32
C ALA A 251 1.82 20.55 -15.56
N GLU A 252 2.59 21.15 -14.67
CA GLU A 252 4.05 21.29 -14.83
C GLU A 252 4.78 19.95 -14.89
N TYR A 253 4.23 18.90 -14.28
CA TYR A 253 4.80 17.55 -14.30
C TYR A 253 4.37 16.74 -15.54
N LEU A 254 3.26 17.09 -16.18
CA LEU A 254 2.72 16.36 -17.35
C LEU A 254 2.99 17.06 -18.68
N SER A 255 3.12 18.38 -18.67
CA SER A 255 3.31 19.20 -19.88
C SER A 255 4.62 18.90 -20.61
N MET A 256 5.63 18.36 -19.92
CA MET A 256 6.90 17.95 -20.52
C MET A 256 6.77 16.75 -21.48
N PHE A 257 5.75 15.92 -21.31
CA PHE A 257 5.52 14.77 -22.16
C PHE A 257 4.71 15.17 -23.41
N PRO A 258 4.97 14.56 -24.58
CA PRO A 258 4.21 14.82 -25.81
C PRO A 258 2.72 14.43 -25.69
N ALA A 259 1.85 15.13 -26.40
CA ALA A 259 0.47 14.68 -26.60
C ALA A 259 0.44 13.39 -27.44
N GLY A 260 -0.50 12.49 -27.15
CA GLY A 260 -0.59 11.16 -27.75
C GLY A 260 0.35 10.12 -27.14
N SER A 261 1.15 10.49 -26.13
CA SER A 261 1.95 9.54 -25.35
C SER A 261 1.07 8.52 -24.64
N LEU A 262 1.45 7.24 -24.70
CA LEU A 262 0.85 6.20 -23.87
C LEU A 262 1.36 6.34 -22.45
N VAL A 263 0.51 6.07 -21.46
CA VAL A 263 0.89 6.10 -20.05
C VAL A 263 0.50 4.83 -19.32
N ALA A 264 1.39 4.38 -18.44
CA ALA A 264 1.05 3.48 -17.33
C ALA A 264 0.81 4.32 -16.09
N ILE A 265 -0.33 4.12 -15.44
CA ILE A 265 -0.77 4.90 -14.29
C ILE A 265 -0.79 3.96 -13.10
N HIS A 266 0.13 4.19 -12.17
CA HIS A 266 0.25 3.47 -10.92
C HIS A 266 -0.43 4.30 -9.84
N LEU A 267 -1.41 3.73 -9.15
CA LEU A 267 -1.97 4.28 -7.93
C LEU A 267 -1.62 3.34 -6.79
N ALA A 268 -0.92 3.85 -5.78
CA ALA A 268 -0.45 3.04 -4.67
C ALA A 268 -0.84 3.68 -3.34
N ARG A 269 -1.49 2.90 -2.49
CA ARG A 269 -1.66 3.22 -1.07
C ARG A 269 -0.45 2.64 -0.33
N HIS A 270 0.23 3.50 0.42
CA HIS A 270 1.33 3.12 1.32
C HIS A 270 0.91 3.37 2.76
N LYS A 271 0.95 2.32 3.57
CA LYS A 271 0.78 2.40 5.02
C LYS A 271 2.09 1.98 5.67
N VAL A 272 2.80 2.95 6.24
CA VAL A 272 4.10 2.74 6.88
C VAL A 272 3.96 2.98 8.38
N GLU A 273 4.36 1.99 9.17
CA GLU A 273 4.29 2.04 10.64
C GLU A 273 5.57 1.49 11.25
N LEU A 274 6.03 2.11 12.35
CA LEU A 274 7.09 1.56 13.19
C LEU A 274 6.46 0.72 14.30
N VAL A 275 6.78 -0.57 14.31
CA VAL A 275 6.26 -1.53 15.28
C VAL A 275 7.36 -1.89 16.26
N GLU A 276 7.10 -1.72 17.55
CA GLU A 276 8.03 -2.14 18.60
C GLU A 276 8.22 -3.66 18.61
N THR A 277 9.46 -4.10 18.82
CA THR A 277 9.79 -5.51 18.97
C THR A 277 10.95 -5.72 19.93
N ASP A 278 10.97 -6.89 20.56
CA ASP A 278 12.11 -7.33 21.37
C ASP A 278 13.27 -7.85 20.50
N ILE A 279 13.02 -8.09 19.21
CA ILE A 279 14.07 -8.42 18.24
C ILE A 279 15.07 -7.26 18.23
N PHE A 280 16.28 -7.53 18.71
CA PHE A 280 17.36 -6.54 18.89
C PHE A 280 16.96 -5.29 19.70
N ASN A 281 15.95 -5.37 20.58
CA ASN A 281 15.42 -4.24 21.36
C ASN A 281 15.19 -2.97 20.52
N SER A 282 14.37 -3.07 19.48
CA SER A 282 14.33 -2.11 18.38
C SER A 282 12.91 -1.95 17.79
N TYR A 283 12.79 -1.27 16.65
CA TYR A 283 11.58 -1.22 15.83
C TYR A 283 11.74 -2.05 14.55
N ILE A 284 10.60 -2.52 14.03
CA ILE A 284 10.47 -3.00 12.66
C ILE A 284 9.65 -1.96 11.90
N GLU A 285 10.18 -1.50 10.77
CA GLU A 285 9.41 -0.71 9.82
C GLU A 285 8.52 -1.66 9.01
N THR A 286 7.21 -1.46 9.11
CA THR A 286 6.22 -2.25 8.36
C THR A 286 5.64 -1.36 7.28
N HIS A 287 5.57 -1.88 6.06
CA HIS A 287 5.11 -1.16 4.88
C HIS A 287 4.10 -2.03 4.14
N MET A 288 2.82 -1.67 4.24
CA MET A 288 1.76 -2.29 3.45
C MET A 288 1.53 -1.45 2.21
N GLU A 289 1.61 -2.08 1.05
CA GLU A 289 1.43 -1.42 -0.24
C GLU A 289 0.33 -2.11 -1.03
N TRP A 290 -0.70 -1.34 -1.40
CA TRP A 290 -1.71 -1.76 -2.37
C TRP A 290 -1.59 -0.92 -3.63
N GLU A 291 -1.08 -1.51 -4.70
CA GLU A 291 -0.85 -0.87 -5.99
C GLU A 291 -1.88 -1.35 -7.02
N VAL A 292 -2.51 -0.41 -7.72
CA VAL A 292 -3.30 -0.69 -8.93
C VAL A 292 -2.66 0.00 -10.12
N VAL A 293 -2.48 -0.73 -11.21
CA VAL A 293 -1.86 -0.26 -12.45
C VAL A 293 -2.90 -0.28 -13.56
N GLY A 294 -3.18 0.89 -14.12
CA GLY A 294 -4.00 1.05 -15.32
C GLY A 294 -3.24 1.74 -16.45
N THR A 295 -3.95 1.99 -17.55
CA THR A 295 -3.38 2.53 -18.79
C THR A 295 -4.18 3.73 -19.32
N GLY A 296 -3.52 4.64 -20.02
CA GLY A 296 -4.16 5.82 -20.60
C GLY A 296 -3.32 6.51 -21.67
N PHE A 297 -3.75 7.68 -22.11
CA PHE A 297 -3.00 8.50 -23.04
C PHE A 297 -2.99 9.96 -22.63
N LEU A 298 -1.91 10.67 -22.95
CA LEU A 298 -1.78 12.10 -22.70
C LEU A 298 -2.47 12.92 -23.79
N GLN A 299 -3.26 13.92 -23.41
CA GLN A 299 -3.89 14.88 -24.33
C GLN A 299 -3.61 16.33 -23.92
#